data_AF-A0A3D4CNF3-F1
#
_entry.id   AF-A0A3D4CNF3-F1
#
_cell.length_a   1.000
_cell.length_b   1.000
_cell.length_c   1.000
_cell.angle_alpha   90.00
_cell.angle_beta   90.00
_cell.angle_gamma   90.00
#
_symmetry.space_group_name_H-M   'P 1'
#
loop_
_entity.id
_entity.type
_entity.pdbx_description
1 polymer ?
#
loop_
_entity_poly.entity_id
_entity_poly.type
_entity_poly.pdbx_seq_one_letter_code
_entity_poly.pdbx_strand_id
1 'polypeptide(L)'
;MKIDILTIFPEMFEGVLKTSIVGRAVGTEAVSINVRNLRDWSDDNYKSVDDRPFGGGAGMVMRVDVVERAIKELKESRPCLPAGRTQGIKTEKEQVKSMVILMDTKGKMYDQKAAETLKSEEHLIFIAPHFEGIDHRVHEQLADEIYSIGPYVLSGGELPVMVVVDSICRLMPGVLGNPESLKEESYSEDMAIEYPQYTRPAEYNGWKVPEVLLSGDHKKIAEWRKRR
;
A
#
# COMPACT_ATOMS: atom_id res chain seq x y z
N MET A 1 7.88 -10.00 2.90
CA MET A 1 7.01 -9.80 1.71
C MET A 1 7.78 -9.02 0.67
N LYS A 2 7.59 -9.31 -0.62
CA LYS A 2 8.12 -8.49 -1.72
C LYS A 2 7.02 -7.60 -2.30
N ILE A 3 7.33 -6.34 -2.57
CA ILE A 3 6.45 -5.39 -3.23
C ILE A 3 7.22 -4.81 -4.42
N ASP A 4 6.75 -5.05 -5.64
CA ASP A 4 7.22 -4.32 -6.82
C ASP A 4 6.18 -3.26 -7.21
N ILE A 5 6.62 -2.04 -7.46
CA ILE A 5 5.77 -0.90 -7.83
C ILE A 5 6.13 -0.48 -9.25
N LEU A 6 5.20 -0.68 -10.18
CA LEU A 6 5.29 -0.25 -11.57
C LEU A 6 4.76 1.19 -11.67
N THR A 7 5.64 2.13 -12.04
CA THR A 7 5.32 3.55 -12.17
C THR A 7 6.16 4.18 -13.27
N ILE A 8 5.79 5.37 -13.71
CA ILE A 8 6.61 6.22 -14.57
C ILE A 8 7.29 7.35 -13.79
N PHE A 9 7.14 7.42 -12.46
CA PHE A 9 7.82 8.41 -11.61
C PHE A 9 8.45 7.75 -10.36
N PRO A 10 9.49 6.92 -10.52
CA PRO A 10 10.13 6.26 -9.39
C PRO A 10 10.60 7.21 -8.27
N GLU A 11 11.03 8.41 -8.64
CA GLU A 11 11.52 9.46 -7.74
C GLU A 11 10.48 9.91 -6.71
N MET A 12 9.18 9.79 -7.00
CA MET A 12 8.12 10.15 -6.06
C MET A 12 8.14 9.29 -4.79
N PHE A 13 8.69 8.07 -4.88
CA PHE A 13 8.71 7.11 -3.79
C PHE A 13 9.92 7.24 -2.86
N GLU A 14 10.97 7.96 -3.26
CA GLU A 14 12.24 7.98 -2.52
C GLU A 14 12.09 8.44 -1.07
N GLY A 15 11.28 9.48 -0.83
CA GLY A 15 11.05 10.02 0.51
C GLY A 15 10.18 9.08 1.36
N VAL A 16 9.08 8.59 0.80
CA VAL A 16 8.11 7.75 1.53
C VAL A 16 8.74 6.41 1.92
N LEU A 17 9.46 5.76 1.02
CA LEU A 17 10.02 4.43 1.27
C LEU A 17 11.19 4.42 2.27
N LYS A 18 11.82 5.58 2.54
CA LYS A 18 13.00 5.70 3.41
C LYS A 18 12.68 6.33 4.77
N THR A 19 11.44 6.76 5.01
CA THR A 19 11.08 7.52 6.22
C THR A 19 10.05 6.80 7.07
N SER A 20 10.02 7.15 8.37
CA SER A 20 8.99 6.71 9.31
C SER A 20 8.77 5.18 9.33
N ILE A 21 7.50 4.75 9.35
CA ILE A 21 7.09 3.35 9.47
C ILE A 21 7.48 2.52 8.24
N VAL A 22 7.30 3.05 7.04
CA VAL A 22 7.70 2.35 5.80
C VAL A 22 9.22 2.15 5.77
N GLY A 23 9.99 3.19 6.06
CA GLY A 23 11.45 3.09 6.16
C GLY A 23 11.91 2.09 7.21
N ARG A 24 11.22 2.02 8.36
CA ARG A 24 11.46 0.98 9.37
C ARG A 24 11.14 -0.41 8.83
N ALA A 25 10.00 -0.59 8.16
CA ALA A 25 9.60 -1.89 7.60
C ALA A 25 10.61 -2.43 6.59
N VAL A 26 11.19 -1.54 5.77
CA VAL A 26 12.30 -1.87 4.87
C VAL A 26 13.57 -2.16 5.67
N GLY A 27 13.93 -1.32 6.63
CA GLY A 27 15.16 -1.45 7.43
C GLY A 27 15.20 -2.67 8.36
N THR A 28 14.05 -3.19 8.79
CA THR A 28 13.94 -4.45 9.54
C THR A 28 13.76 -5.67 8.64
N GLU A 29 13.83 -5.49 7.32
CA GLU A 29 13.61 -6.51 6.30
C GLU A 29 12.22 -7.19 6.40
N ALA A 30 11.25 -6.55 7.05
CA ALA A 30 9.87 -7.06 7.07
C ALA A 30 9.27 -7.07 5.65
N VAL A 31 9.63 -6.05 4.86
CA VAL A 31 9.25 -5.89 3.45
C VAL A 31 10.46 -5.54 2.59
N SER A 32 10.46 -6.04 1.35
CA SER A 32 11.37 -5.60 0.29
C SER A 32 10.55 -4.84 -0.74
N ILE A 33 10.79 -3.54 -0.89
CA ILE A 33 10.04 -2.68 -1.82
C ILE A 33 10.96 -2.26 -2.97
N ASN A 34 10.57 -2.58 -4.21
CA ASN A 34 11.29 -2.19 -5.42
C ASN A 34 10.39 -1.28 -6.27
N VAL A 35 10.88 -0.09 -6.57
CA VAL A 35 10.20 0.83 -7.50
C VAL A 35 10.80 0.64 -8.88
N ARG A 36 9.95 0.44 -9.87
CA ARG A 36 10.31 0.01 -11.22
C ARG A 36 9.75 0.98 -12.24
N ASN A 37 10.62 1.53 -13.07
CA ASN A 37 10.21 2.46 -14.13
C ASN A 37 9.62 1.66 -15.30
N LEU A 38 8.33 1.81 -15.58
CA LEU A 38 7.67 1.13 -16.69
C LEU A 38 8.32 1.40 -18.05
N ARG A 39 9.02 2.53 -18.18
CA ARG A 39 9.80 2.90 -19.36
C ARG A 39 10.91 1.91 -19.71
N ASP A 40 11.36 1.08 -18.76
CA ASP A 40 12.38 0.06 -19.01
C ASP A 40 11.85 -1.17 -19.74
N TRP A 41 10.52 -1.32 -19.83
CA TRP A 41 9.84 -2.37 -20.63
C TRP A 41 9.26 -1.83 -21.94
N SER A 42 9.59 -0.60 -22.31
CA SER A 42 9.28 -0.09 -23.65
C SER A 42 10.13 -0.80 -24.70
N ASP A 43 9.54 -1.05 -25.86
CA ASP A 43 10.19 -1.69 -27.01
C ASP A 43 10.69 -0.69 -28.06
N ASP A 44 10.54 0.61 -27.79
CA ASP A 44 11.00 1.68 -28.67
C ASP A 44 12.15 2.49 -28.05
N ASN A 45 12.88 3.19 -28.92
CA ASN A 45 14.05 4.00 -28.53
C ASN A 45 13.68 5.25 -27.72
N TYR A 46 12.41 5.65 -27.72
CA TYR A 46 11.90 6.82 -27.01
C TYR A 46 11.42 6.47 -25.59
N LYS A 47 11.44 5.18 -25.25
CA LYS A 47 10.87 4.63 -24.03
C LYS A 47 9.39 5.00 -23.83
N SER A 48 8.60 4.96 -24.91
CA SER A 48 7.18 5.29 -24.84
C SER A 48 6.41 4.22 -24.05
N VAL A 49 5.49 4.68 -23.22
CA VAL A 49 4.67 3.83 -22.33
C VAL A 49 3.17 4.05 -22.52
N ASP A 50 2.83 5.00 -23.38
CA ASP A 50 1.50 5.50 -23.66
C ASP A 50 1.31 5.70 -25.17
N ASP A 51 0.07 5.71 -25.60
CA ASP A 51 -0.32 6.06 -26.96
C ASP A 51 -1.71 6.72 -26.96
N ARG A 52 -2.13 7.24 -28.12
CA ARG A 52 -3.46 7.84 -28.30
C ARG A 52 -4.55 6.79 -28.11
N PRO A 53 -5.68 7.15 -27.46
CA PRO A 53 -6.80 6.24 -27.31
C PRO A 53 -7.43 5.88 -28.66
N PHE A 54 -7.74 4.59 -28.85
CA PHE A 54 -8.64 4.16 -29.92
C PHE A 54 -10.02 4.81 -29.74
N GLY A 55 -10.66 5.20 -30.83
CA GLY A 55 -11.93 5.95 -30.81
C GLY A 55 -11.79 7.46 -30.67
N GLY A 56 -10.55 7.97 -30.52
CA GLY A 56 -10.28 9.38 -30.31
C GLY A 56 -10.53 9.82 -28.86
N GLY A 57 -10.34 11.11 -28.59
CA GLY A 57 -10.38 11.67 -27.24
C GLY A 57 -9.15 12.53 -26.96
N ALA A 58 -9.17 13.24 -25.82
CA ALA A 58 -8.01 13.96 -25.33
C ALA A 58 -7.06 13.02 -24.58
N GLY A 59 -5.81 13.44 -24.41
CA GLY A 59 -4.83 12.74 -23.58
C GLY A 59 -4.25 11.47 -24.19
N MET A 60 -3.61 10.69 -23.33
CA MET A 60 -2.87 9.48 -23.67
C MET A 60 -3.30 8.34 -22.75
N VAL A 61 -3.16 7.10 -23.21
CA VAL A 61 -3.50 5.89 -22.45
C VAL A 61 -2.28 5.00 -22.37
N MET A 62 -1.95 4.51 -21.17
CA MET A 62 -0.83 3.60 -20.99
C MET A 62 -1.04 2.30 -21.75
N ARG A 63 0.00 1.85 -22.46
CA ARG A 63 -0.06 0.69 -23.34
C ARG A 63 -0.03 -0.61 -22.55
N VAL A 64 -0.91 -1.55 -22.91
CA VAL A 64 -1.02 -2.87 -22.27
C VAL A 64 0.24 -3.73 -22.43
N ASP A 65 0.92 -3.63 -23.57
CA ASP A 65 2.08 -4.48 -23.90
C ASP A 65 3.30 -4.17 -23.03
N VAL A 66 3.55 -2.89 -22.75
CA VAL A 66 4.61 -2.46 -21.82
C VAL A 66 4.34 -3.01 -20.41
N VAL A 67 3.09 -2.94 -19.96
CA VAL A 67 2.67 -3.37 -18.62
C VAL A 67 2.70 -4.90 -18.51
N GLU A 68 2.25 -5.62 -19.55
CA GLU A 68 2.27 -7.08 -19.61
C GLU A 68 3.71 -7.62 -19.56
N ARG A 69 4.64 -7.02 -20.32
CA ARG A 69 6.07 -7.38 -20.27
C ARG A 69 6.64 -7.21 -18.85
N ALA A 70 6.35 -6.10 -18.20
CA ALA A 70 6.81 -5.83 -16.84
C ALA A 70 6.26 -6.84 -15.83
N ILE A 71 4.95 -7.10 -15.86
CA ILE A 71 4.30 -8.07 -14.96
C ILE A 71 4.86 -9.47 -15.18
N LYS A 72 5.02 -9.88 -16.44
CA LYS A 72 5.54 -11.20 -16.80
C LYS A 72 6.95 -11.41 -16.27
N GLU A 73 7.85 -10.47 -16.53
CA GLU A 73 9.23 -10.54 -16.02
C GLU A 73 9.25 -10.60 -14.48
N LEU A 74 8.44 -9.77 -13.80
CA LEU A 74 8.39 -9.75 -12.35
C LEU A 74 7.84 -11.06 -11.75
N LYS A 75 6.85 -11.68 -12.40
CA LYS A 75 6.32 -13.01 -12.03
C LYS A 75 7.34 -14.13 -12.25
N GLU A 76 8.18 -14.02 -13.27
CA GLU A 76 9.24 -14.99 -13.56
C GLU A 76 10.48 -14.78 -12.66
N SER A 77 10.73 -13.55 -12.21
CA SER A 77 11.79 -13.23 -11.27
C SER A 77 11.53 -13.87 -9.91
N ARG A 78 12.41 -14.78 -9.47
CA ARG A 78 12.31 -15.37 -8.12
C ARG A 78 12.31 -14.24 -7.07
N PRO A 79 11.30 -14.15 -6.20
CA PRO A 79 11.37 -13.20 -5.10
C PRO A 79 12.49 -13.63 -4.16
N CYS A 80 13.51 -12.79 -4.01
CA CYS A 80 14.43 -12.85 -2.88
C CYS A 80 13.63 -12.50 -1.61
N LEU A 81 13.19 -13.52 -0.89
CA LEU A 81 12.50 -13.34 0.39
C LEU A 81 13.54 -13.00 1.48
N PRO A 82 13.22 -12.08 2.41
CA PRO A 82 14.07 -11.78 3.57
C PRO A 82 14.46 -13.03 4.37
N ALA A 83 15.68 -13.05 4.90
CA ALA A 83 16.22 -14.16 5.66
C ALA A 83 15.49 -14.27 7.03
N GLY A 84 14.50 -15.15 7.13
CA GLY A 84 13.75 -15.36 8.37
C GLY A 84 12.44 -16.13 8.25
N ARG A 85 11.90 -16.30 7.03
CA ARG A 85 10.71 -17.16 6.76
C ARG A 85 11.04 -18.58 6.30
N THR A 86 12.32 -18.97 6.30
CA THR A 86 12.77 -20.31 5.89
C THR A 86 12.83 -21.29 7.07
N GLN A 87 11.70 -21.55 7.73
CA GLN A 87 11.53 -22.81 8.46
C GLN A 87 10.71 -23.76 7.60
N GLY A 88 11.41 -24.72 6.99
CA GLY A 88 10.84 -25.73 6.10
C GLY A 88 11.52 -25.69 4.75
N ILE A 89 12.38 -26.68 4.49
CA ILE A 89 13.03 -26.91 3.21
C ILE A 89 11.93 -27.10 2.17
N LYS A 90 11.67 -26.08 1.36
CA LYS A 90 10.82 -26.18 0.16
C LYS A 90 11.75 -26.32 -1.04
N THR A 91 11.63 -27.46 -1.71
CA THR A 91 12.39 -27.85 -2.89
C THR A 91 12.18 -26.88 -4.05
N GLU A 92 13.15 -26.85 -4.96
CA GLU A 92 13.15 -26.12 -6.22
C GLU A 92 11.89 -26.42 -7.06
N LYS A 93 10.80 -25.64 -6.93
CA LYS A 93 9.70 -25.46 -7.93
C LYS A 93 8.43 -24.75 -7.45
N GLU A 94 8.31 -24.30 -6.21
CA GLU A 94 7.16 -23.45 -5.86
C GLU A 94 7.36 -22.03 -6.40
N GLN A 95 6.72 -21.73 -7.54
CA GLN A 95 6.55 -20.35 -7.99
C GLN A 95 5.75 -19.62 -6.93
N VAL A 96 6.33 -18.57 -6.35
CA VAL A 96 5.60 -17.66 -5.47
C VAL A 96 4.50 -17.02 -6.28
N LYS A 97 3.26 -17.12 -5.80
CA LYS A 97 2.11 -16.48 -6.45
C LYS A 97 2.23 -14.97 -6.25
N SER A 98 2.33 -14.22 -7.34
CA SER A 98 2.27 -12.75 -7.32
C SER A 98 0.84 -12.28 -7.48
N MET A 99 0.41 -11.33 -6.65
CA MET A 99 -0.86 -10.62 -6.80
C MET A 99 -0.63 -9.27 -7.48
N VAL A 100 -1.30 -9.05 -8.61
CA VAL A 100 -1.22 -7.80 -9.37
C VAL A 100 -2.36 -6.88 -8.96
N ILE A 101 -2.03 -5.67 -8.52
CA ILE A 101 -2.97 -4.70 -7.99
C ILE A 101 -2.92 -3.43 -8.83
N LEU A 102 -4.05 -3.04 -9.40
CA LEU A 102 -4.20 -1.79 -10.14
C LEU A 102 -4.88 -0.73 -9.27
N MET A 103 -4.29 0.45 -9.18
CA MET A 103 -4.95 1.61 -8.56
C MET A 103 -5.77 2.37 -9.61
N ASP A 104 -7.10 2.36 -9.51
CA ASP A 104 -8.01 3.06 -10.43
C ASP A 104 -9.31 3.42 -9.69
N THR A 105 -9.89 4.57 -10.03
CA THR A 105 -11.17 5.03 -9.44
C THR A 105 -12.34 4.09 -9.74
N LYS A 106 -12.24 3.23 -10.76
CA LYS A 106 -13.20 2.16 -11.07
C LYS A 106 -13.13 0.95 -10.13
N GLY A 107 -12.08 0.87 -9.30
CA GLY A 107 -11.89 -0.22 -8.34
C GLY A 107 -12.82 -0.17 -7.14
N LYS A 108 -12.82 -1.25 -6.34
CA LYS A 108 -13.48 -1.24 -5.02
C LYS A 108 -12.77 -0.26 -4.09
N MET A 109 -13.52 0.35 -3.17
CA MET A 109 -12.91 1.20 -2.15
C MET A 109 -11.94 0.38 -1.29
N TYR A 110 -10.73 0.88 -1.17
CA TYR A 110 -9.71 0.33 -0.30
C TYR A 110 -10.09 0.57 1.17
N ASP A 111 -9.96 -0.45 2.00
CA ASP A 111 -10.27 -0.42 3.42
C ASP A 111 -9.24 -1.21 4.23
N GLN A 112 -9.38 -1.19 5.56
CA GLN A 112 -8.47 -1.88 6.46
C GLN A 112 -8.50 -3.41 6.26
N LYS A 113 -9.64 -3.98 5.85
CA LYS A 113 -9.77 -5.41 5.56
C LYS A 113 -8.98 -5.81 4.31
N ALA A 114 -8.92 -4.94 3.30
CA ALA A 114 -8.04 -5.10 2.16
C ALA A 114 -6.57 -5.10 2.60
N ALA A 115 -6.16 -4.18 3.47
CA ALA A 115 -4.80 -4.16 4.04
C ALA A 115 -4.43 -5.49 4.72
N GLU A 116 -5.34 -6.01 5.55
CA GLU A 116 -5.21 -7.29 6.25
C GLU A 116 -5.11 -8.49 5.30
N THR A 117 -5.86 -8.46 4.20
CA THR A 117 -5.77 -9.50 3.16
C THR A 117 -4.40 -9.43 2.47
N LEU A 118 -4.04 -8.23 2.00
CA LEU A 118 -2.81 -8.00 1.24
C LEU A 118 -1.54 -8.29 2.05
N LYS A 119 -1.54 -8.05 3.38
CA LYS A 119 -0.36 -8.32 4.23
C LYS A 119 0.05 -9.80 4.26
N SER A 120 -0.88 -10.69 3.93
CA SER A 120 -0.66 -12.14 3.97
C SER A 120 -0.01 -12.66 2.69
N GLU A 121 0.02 -11.86 1.63
CA GLU A 121 0.62 -12.22 0.35
C GLU A 121 2.15 -12.22 0.42
N GLU A 122 2.78 -13.10 -0.36
CA GLU A 122 4.24 -13.18 -0.42
C GLU A 122 4.83 -12.13 -1.36
N HIS A 123 4.14 -11.86 -2.47
CA HIS A 123 4.57 -10.93 -3.52
C HIS A 123 3.39 -10.11 -4.08
N LEU A 124 3.49 -8.80 -3.95
CA LEU A 124 2.56 -7.83 -4.52
C LEU A 124 3.22 -7.07 -5.68
N ILE A 125 2.49 -6.88 -6.77
CA ILE A 125 2.89 -6.03 -7.89
C ILE A 125 1.84 -4.92 -8.02
N PHE A 126 2.20 -3.71 -7.63
CA PHE A 126 1.33 -2.54 -7.79
C PHE A 126 1.54 -1.87 -9.13
N ILE A 127 0.46 -1.46 -9.78
CA ILE A 127 0.45 -0.63 -10.98
C ILE A 127 -0.06 0.75 -10.59
N ALA A 128 0.80 1.77 -10.74
CA ALA A 128 0.42 3.17 -10.64
C ALA A 128 0.17 3.72 -12.06
N PRO A 129 -1.10 3.76 -12.53
CA PRO A 129 -1.40 4.31 -13.84
C PRO A 129 -1.29 5.83 -13.85
N HIS A 130 -1.10 6.41 -15.04
CA HIS A 130 -1.02 7.86 -15.26
C HIS A 130 -1.85 8.23 -16.50
N PHE A 131 -1.81 9.51 -16.89
CA PHE A 131 -2.51 10.07 -18.06
C PHE A 131 -4.04 9.95 -17.91
N GLU A 132 -4.77 9.64 -18.99
CA GLU A 132 -6.22 9.35 -18.92
C GLU A 132 -6.51 7.96 -18.34
N GLY A 133 -5.45 7.21 -18.05
CA GLY A 133 -5.49 5.88 -17.46
C GLY A 133 -4.68 4.89 -18.26
N ILE A 134 -5.07 3.63 -18.12
CA ILE A 134 -4.39 2.47 -18.68
C ILE A 134 -5.36 1.70 -19.57
N ASP A 135 -4.82 1.04 -20.59
CA ASP A 135 -5.61 0.19 -21.47
C ASP A 135 -6.47 -0.79 -20.65
N HIS A 136 -7.76 -0.85 -20.95
CA HIS A 136 -8.73 -1.56 -20.10
C HIS A 136 -8.49 -3.07 -20.03
N ARG A 137 -7.76 -3.64 -20.99
CA ARG A 137 -7.35 -5.06 -20.92
C ARG A 137 -6.46 -5.35 -19.70
N VAL A 138 -5.80 -4.33 -19.13
CA VAL A 138 -5.09 -4.49 -17.86
C VAL A 138 -6.06 -4.79 -16.72
N HIS A 139 -7.21 -4.10 -16.66
CA HIS A 139 -8.27 -4.39 -15.68
C HIS A 139 -8.83 -5.79 -15.85
N GLU A 140 -9.10 -6.20 -17.09
CA GLU A 140 -9.81 -7.45 -17.37
C GLU A 140 -8.92 -8.70 -17.32
N GLN A 141 -7.63 -8.56 -17.68
CA GLN A 141 -6.77 -9.71 -17.96
C GLN A 141 -5.52 -9.79 -17.07
N LEU A 142 -5.03 -8.66 -16.55
CA LEU A 142 -3.73 -8.60 -15.87
C LEU A 142 -3.82 -8.33 -14.37
N ALA A 143 -4.78 -7.50 -13.95
CA ALA A 143 -4.99 -7.17 -12.55
C ALA A 143 -5.81 -8.27 -11.85
N ASP A 144 -5.30 -8.74 -10.71
CA ASP A 144 -6.06 -9.63 -9.82
C ASP A 144 -7.02 -8.81 -8.95
N GLU A 145 -6.61 -7.59 -8.58
CA GLU A 145 -7.39 -6.68 -7.75
C GLU A 145 -7.31 -5.24 -8.26
N ILE A 146 -8.40 -4.50 -8.11
CA ILE A 146 -8.51 -3.09 -8.53
C ILE A 146 -9.04 -2.28 -7.37
N TYR A 147 -8.26 -1.32 -6.89
CA TYR A 147 -8.60 -0.52 -5.71
C TYR A 147 -8.65 0.97 -6.02
N SER A 148 -9.62 1.65 -5.41
CA SER A 148 -9.71 3.10 -5.32
C SER A 148 -9.48 3.55 -3.87
N ILE A 149 -8.79 4.67 -3.65
CA ILE A 149 -8.60 5.25 -2.31
C ILE A 149 -9.62 6.36 -1.99
N GLY A 150 -10.59 6.60 -2.88
CA GLY A 150 -11.69 7.52 -2.61
C GLY A 150 -12.40 8.05 -3.86
N PRO A 151 -13.52 8.77 -3.68
CA PRO A 151 -14.36 9.25 -4.78
C PRO A 151 -13.85 10.58 -5.33
N TYR A 152 -12.56 10.64 -5.67
CA TYR A 152 -11.88 11.81 -6.20
C TYR A 152 -10.82 11.39 -7.22
N VAL A 153 -10.38 12.34 -8.05
CA VAL A 153 -9.41 12.10 -9.13
C VAL A 153 -8.05 12.67 -8.73
N LEU A 154 -7.00 11.91 -8.99
CA LEU A 154 -5.60 12.32 -8.84
C LEU A 154 -4.92 12.30 -10.21
N SER A 155 -3.74 12.90 -10.31
CA SER A 155 -2.96 12.92 -11.55
C SER A 155 -2.38 11.55 -11.94
N GLY A 156 -2.24 10.64 -10.97
CA GLY A 156 -1.67 9.32 -11.16
C GLY A 156 -1.87 8.41 -9.95
N GLY A 157 -1.50 7.15 -10.12
CA GLY A 157 -1.64 6.09 -9.13
C GLY A 157 -0.57 6.06 -8.06
N GLU A 158 0.45 6.92 -8.14
CA GLU A 158 1.60 6.90 -7.21
C GLU A 158 1.18 7.15 -5.76
N LEU A 159 0.38 8.19 -5.51
CA LEU A 159 -0.14 8.48 -4.17
C LEU A 159 -1.06 7.36 -3.64
N PRO A 160 -2.02 6.83 -4.42
CA PRO A 160 -2.77 5.63 -4.04
C PRO A 160 -1.89 4.44 -3.66
N VAL A 161 -0.85 4.14 -4.44
CA VAL A 161 0.08 3.05 -4.10
C VAL A 161 0.80 3.34 -2.79
N MET A 162 1.27 4.57 -2.56
CA MET A 162 1.92 4.94 -1.30
C MET A 162 1.00 4.75 -0.09
N VAL A 163 -0.28 5.14 -0.21
CA VAL A 163 -1.29 4.95 0.84
C VAL A 163 -1.47 3.48 1.19
N VAL A 164 -1.64 2.63 0.16
CA VAL A 164 -1.85 1.19 0.35
C VAL A 164 -0.59 0.50 0.87
N VAL A 165 0.59 0.90 0.40
CA VAL A 165 1.86 0.32 0.87
C VAL A 165 2.13 0.71 2.33
N ASP A 166 1.84 1.95 2.73
CA ASP A 166 1.97 2.38 4.14
C ASP A 166 1.09 1.54 5.07
N SER A 167 -0.21 1.40 4.76
CA SER A 167 -1.13 0.61 5.57
C SER A 167 -0.70 -0.86 5.70
N ILE A 168 -0.19 -1.48 4.62
CA ILE A 168 0.36 -2.85 4.66
C ILE A 168 1.61 -2.90 5.55
N CYS A 169 2.56 -1.97 5.37
CA CYS A 169 3.79 -1.94 6.14
C CYS A 169 3.54 -1.82 7.64
N ARG A 170 2.54 -1.03 8.05
CA ARG A 170 2.12 -0.89 9.46
C ARG A 170 1.71 -2.22 10.09
N LEU A 171 1.09 -3.11 9.31
CA LEU A 171 0.58 -4.40 9.80
C LEU A 171 1.66 -5.50 9.86
N MET A 172 2.86 -5.23 9.36
CA MET A 172 3.92 -6.23 9.31
C MET A 172 4.52 -6.49 10.71
N PRO A 173 4.75 -7.78 11.07
CA PRO A 173 5.35 -8.11 12.36
C PRO A 173 6.70 -7.43 12.57
N GLY A 174 6.90 -6.84 13.75
CA GLY A 174 8.16 -6.18 14.13
C GLY A 174 8.31 -4.75 13.62
N VAL A 175 7.36 -4.21 12.87
CA VAL A 175 7.40 -2.82 12.39
C VAL A 175 6.89 -1.84 13.44
N LEU A 176 5.71 -2.09 14.02
CA LEU A 176 5.19 -1.26 15.11
C LEU A 176 5.89 -1.59 16.43
N GLY A 177 6.20 -0.55 17.20
CA GLY A 177 6.94 -0.69 18.46
C GLY A 177 6.10 -1.30 19.59
N ASN A 178 4.79 -1.07 19.60
CA ASN A 178 3.86 -1.65 20.56
C ASN A 178 2.77 -2.45 19.81
N PRO A 179 2.75 -3.78 19.91
CA PRO A 179 1.74 -4.62 19.27
C PRO A 179 0.30 -4.31 19.72
N GLU A 180 0.09 -3.79 20.93
CA GLU A 180 -1.24 -3.43 21.42
C GLU A 180 -1.85 -2.24 20.67
N SER A 181 -1.04 -1.41 20.02
CA SER A 181 -1.54 -0.29 19.20
C SER A 181 -2.45 -0.77 18.08
N LEU A 182 -2.16 -1.93 17.47
CA LEU A 182 -2.99 -2.48 16.39
C LEU A 182 -4.39 -2.92 16.86
N LYS A 183 -4.57 -3.20 18.15
CA LYS A 183 -5.86 -3.65 18.69
C LYS A 183 -6.79 -2.47 19.00
N GLU A 184 -6.24 -1.35 19.45
CA GLU A 184 -7.00 -0.16 19.86
C GLU A 184 -7.25 0.85 18.72
N GLU A 185 -6.75 0.57 17.51
CA GLU A 185 -6.89 1.46 16.34
C GLU A 185 -8.31 1.48 15.75
N SER A 186 -8.64 2.61 15.11
CA SER A 186 -9.87 2.73 14.32
C SER A 186 -9.93 1.63 13.25
N TYR A 187 -11.13 1.06 13.05
CA TYR A 187 -11.39 0.04 12.03
C TYR A 187 -10.76 -1.35 12.30
N SER A 188 -10.25 -1.61 13.51
CA SER A 188 -10.01 -2.97 14.01
C SER A 188 -11.35 -3.68 14.33
N GLU A 189 -11.34 -5.02 14.49
CA GLU A 189 -12.54 -5.88 14.63
C GLU A 189 -13.59 -5.39 15.67
N ASP A 190 -13.19 -4.56 16.63
CA ASP A 190 -14.02 -4.12 17.77
C ASP A 190 -14.25 -2.59 17.89
N MET A 191 -13.71 -1.73 17.01
CA MET A 191 -13.75 -0.25 17.18
C MET A 191 -14.13 0.51 15.89
N ALA A 192 -15.26 1.21 15.93
CA ALA A 192 -15.73 2.00 14.78
C ALA A 192 -14.86 3.24 14.51
N ILE A 193 -14.35 3.90 15.55
CA ILE A 193 -13.43 5.05 15.53
C ILE A 193 -12.66 5.06 16.86
N GLU A 194 -11.38 5.42 16.84
CA GLU A 194 -10.54 5.57 18.03
C GLU A 194 -11.00 6.75 18.91
N TYR A 195 -10.91 6.57 20.23
CA TYR A 195 -11.26 7.60 21.20
C TYR A 195 -10.34 8.83 21.10
N PRO A 196 -10.80 10.04 21.46
CA PRO A 196 -9.95 11.23 21.43
C PRO A 196 -8.79 11.10 22.41
N GLN A 197 -7.58 11.38 21.92
CA GLN A 197 -6.36 11.34 22.70
C GLN A 197 -5.95 12.73 23.21
N TYR A 198 -5.34 12.77 24.39
CA TYR A 198 -4.81 13.98 25.02
C TYR A 198 -3.39 13.71 25.50
N THR A 199 -2.53 14.73 25.44
CA THR A 199 -1.16 14.68 25.98
C THR A 199 -0.86 15.92 26.80
N ARG A 200 0.32 15.97 27.39
CA ARG A 200 0.79 17.12 28.18
C ARG A 200 0.90 18.37 27.29
N PRO A 201 0.62 19.58 27.84
CA PRO A 201 0.25 19.88 29.22
C PRO A 201 -1.23 19.62 29.55
N ALA A 202 -1.58 19.52 30.84
CA ALA A 202 -2.95 19.23 31.29
C ALA A 202 -3.96 20.36 31.00
N GLU A 203 -3.47 21.59 30.85
CA GLU A 203 -4.24 22.74 30.42
C GLU A 203 -3.44 23.53 29.38
N TYR A 204 -4.08 23.89 28.27
CA TYR A 204 -3.51 24.73 27.23
C TYR A 204 -4.55 25.76 26.78
N ASN A 205 -4.25 27.06 26.92
CA ASN A 205 -5.17 28.16 26.60
C ASN A 205 -6.56 28.05 27.28
N GLY A 206 -6.62 27.55 28.52
CA GLY A 206 -7.88 27.31 29.24
C GLY A 206 -8.61 26.03 28.83
N TRP A 207 -8.13 25.29 27.83
CA TRP A 207 -8.67 24.00 27.44
C TRP A 207 -8.05 22.90 28.31
N LYS A 208 -8.92 22.20 29.05
CA LYS A 208 -8.49 21.18 30.00
C LYS A 208 -8.63 19.78 29.42
N VAL A 209 -7.66 18.93 29.73
CA VAL A 209 -7.82 17.47 29.56
C VAL A 209 -8.98 17.00 30.44
N PRO A 210 -9.88 16.11 29.95
CA PRO A 210 -10.95 15.54 30.77
C PRO A 210 -10.43 14.98 32.10
N GLU A 211 -11.03 15.37 33.22
CA GLU A 211 -10.54 15.01 34.57
C GLU A 211 -10.41 13.49 34.77
N VAL A 212 -11.28 12.70 34.13
CA VAL A 212 -11.22 11.24 34.16
C VAL A 212 -9.89 10.69 33.63
N LEU A 213 -9.30 11.34 32.62
CA LEU A 213 -7.99 10.94 32.06
C LEU A 213 -6.82 11.32 32.95
N LEU A 214 -7.03 12.24 33.90
CA LEU A 214 -6.03 12.65 34.91
C LEU A 214 -6.16 11.85 36.22
N SER A 215 -7.21 11.04 36.36
CA SER A 215 -7.56 10.38 37.63
C SER A 215 -6.70 9.15 37.99
N GLY A 216 -6.01 8.55 37.01
CA GLY A 216 -5.32 7.27 37.17
C GLY A 216 -6.24 6.05 37.33
N ASP A 217 -7.57 6.24 37.29
CA ASP A 217 -8.55 5.16 37.42
C ASP A 217 -8.73 4.42 36.08
N HIS A 218 -7.95 3.35 35.90
CA HIS A 218 -7.93 2.57 34.65
C HIS A 218 -9.32 2.09 34.22
N LYS A 219 -10.21 1.74 35.17
CA LYS A 219 -11.56 1.28 34.84
C LYS A 219 -12.41 2.43 34.29
N LYS A 220 -12.43 3.59 34.97
CA LYS A 220 -13.16 4.77 34.48
C LYS A 220 -12.61 5.29 33.16
N ILE A 221 -11.30 5.23 32.96
CA ILE A 221 -10.65 5.62 31.70
C ILE A 221 -11.10 4.68 30.57
N ALA A 222 -11.08 3.36 30.77
CA ALA A 222 -11.54 2.41 29.78
C ALA A 222 -13.04 2.58 29.44
N GLU A 223 -13.89 2.81 30.45
CA GLU A 223 -15.32 3.11 30.25
C GLU A 223 -15.54 4.42 29.49
N TRP A 224 -14.74 5.47 29.77
CA TRP A 224 -14.80 6.73 29.03
C TRP A 224 -14.37 6.56 27.56
N ARG A 225 -13.30 5.80 27.31
CA ARG A 225 -12.79 5.49 25.96
C ARG A 225 -13.82 4.75 25.12
N LYS A 226 -14.51 3.76 25.69
CA LYS A 226 -15.57 3.01 24.97
C LYS A 226 -16.80 3.86 24.62
N ARG A 227 -17.01 4.97 25.32
CA ARG A 227 -18.18 5.85 25.16
C ARG A 227 -17.98 7.00 24.18
N ARG A 228 -16.75 7.26 23.75
CA ARG A 228 -16.34 8.44 22.99
C ARG A 228 -15.78 8.03 21.66
#